data_AF-A0A6I2GSV5-F1
#
_entry.id   AF-A0A6I2GSV5-F1
#
_cell.length_a   1.000
_cell.length_b   1.000
_cell.length_c   1.000
_cell.angle_alpha   90.00
_cell.angle_beta   90.00
_cell.angle_gamma   90.00
#
_symmetry.space_group_name_H-M   'P 1'
#
loop_
_entity.id
_entity.type
_entity.pdbx_description
1 polymer ?
#
loop_
_entity_poly.entity_id
_entity_poly.type
_entity_poly.pdbx_seq_one_letter_code
_entity_poly.pdbx_strand_id
1 'polypeptide(L)'
;MKRASHFFSTALAAALGLMAPHAGRAQAPKAATQASSTARTFATPDEAADAFVTALRAKDREGFLDVLGQEAATWLFSGDPVADAGDRERFLAAYDEKHALQRREGERAVLVVGNDDWPFPAPIVKGSAGWHFDAAAGREELLNRRIGGNELDTIQTLLAIVDAQREYAAQDADRDGFADYAQRFRSTPGKKDGLYWETSPGEPDSPLGVLAARASLEGYSEQLRSPEQEAYHGYDFRILTAQGKHADGGAYDYMVRGKLLGGFAVVAAPARYGVSGVMTFLVNHEGVVFQKDLGPKTAELVEQMRAFDPDASWKRVQ
;
A
#
# COMPACT_ATOMS: atom_id res chain seq x y z
N MET A 1 12.73 1.87 -18.17
CA MET A 1 11.59 1.05 -18.64
C MET A 1 10.38 1.54 -17.87
N LYS A 2 9.60 2.43 -18.47
CA LYS A 2 8.63 3.30 -17.78
C LYS A 2 7.28 3.21 -18.49
N ARG A 3 6.22 3.07 -17.67
CA ARG A 3 4.77 3.15 -17.97
C ARG A 3 4.08 1.84 -18.38
N ALA A 4 3.97 0.91 -17.45
CA ALA A 4 2.90 -0.09 -17.44
C ALA A 4 2.63 -0.52 -15.99
N SER A 5 1.98 0.34 -15.22
CA SER A 5 1.48 -0.03 -13.89
C SER A 5 0.14 0.66 -13.70
N HIS A 6 -0.76 0.03 -12.95
CA HIS A 6 -2.07 0.56 -12.54
C HIS A 6 -3.20 0.35 -13.58
N PHE A 7 -3.65 -0.89 -13.77
CA PHE A 7 -4.98 -1.16 -14.36
C PHE A 7 -6.09 -1.28 -13.32
N PHE A 8 -5.79 -1.42 -12.02
CA PHE A 8 -6.79 -1.57 -10.95
C PHE A 8 -6.24 -1.17 -9.56
N SER A 9 -5.16 -0.38 -9.49
CA SER A 9 -4.45 -0.09 -8.23
C SER A 9 -5.05 1.07 -7.43
N THR A 10 -5.91 1.89 -8.04
CA THR A 10 -6.54 3.03 -7.36
C THR A 10 -7.93 2.64 -6.90
N ALA A 11 -8.05 2.01 -5.72
CA ALA A 11 -9.31 1.98 -4.99
C ALA A 11 -9.06 2.41 -3.55
N LEU A 12 -9.09 3.74 -3.35
CA LEU A 12 -9.17 4.39 -2.06
C LEU A 12 -10.63 4.35 -1.59
N ALA A 13 -11.04 3.25 -0.97
CA ALA A 13 -12.35 3.18 -0.33
C ALA A 13 -12.28 3.78 1.08
N ALA A 14 -12.49 5.09 1.18
CA ALA A 14 -12.86 5.75 2.44
C ALA A 14 -14.39 5.72 2.56
N ALA A 15 -14.92 4.89 3.46
CA ALA A 15 -16.32 4.93 3.86
C ALA A 15 -16.42 4.89 5.40
N LEU A 16 -16.32 6.07 6.03
CA LEU A 16 -16.77 6.28 7.41
C LEU A 16 -18.24 6.71 7.36
N GLY A 17 -19.14 5.79 7.72
CA GLY A 17 -20.52 6.12 8.05
C GLY A 17 -20.69 6.29 9.56
N LEU A 18 -20.88 7.53 10.02
CA LEU A 18 -21.46 7.79 11.34
C LEU A 18 -22.92 7.31 11.33
N MET A 19 -23.28 6.40 12.24
CA MET A 19 -24.66 6.21 12.66
C MET A 19 -24.78 6.41 14.17
N ALA A 20 -25.48 7.50 14.54
CA ALA A 20 -25.98 7.75 15.88
C ALA A 20 -27.12 6.77 16.23
N PRO A 21 -27.32 6.42 17.51
CA PRO A 21 -28.28 5.40 17.90
C PRO A 21 -29.71 5.96 17.84
N HIS A 22 -30.53 5.44 16.94
CA HIS A 22 -31.99 5.62 17.01
C HIS A 22 -32.60 4.35 17.60
N ALA A 23 -33.11 4.47 18.83
CA ALA A 23 -33.96 3.48 19.46
C ALA A 23 -35.30 3.40 18.70
N GLY A 24 -35.59 2.27 18.07
CA GLY A 24 -36.82 2.09 17.29
C GLY A 24 -37.14 0.64 16.96
N ARG A 25 -37.94 0.00 17.83
CA ARG A 25 -38.90 -1.10 17.60
C ARG A 25 -38.47 -2.26 16.68
N ALA A 26 -38.17 -3.41 17.30
CA ALA A 26 -37.90 -4.69 16.65
C ALA A 26 -39.03 -5.12 15.69
N GLN A 27 -38.74 -5.10 14.39
CA GLN A 27 -39.48 -5.84 13.36
C GLN A 27 -38.78 -7.18 13.13
N ALA A 28 -39.56 -8.25 13.11
CA ALA A 28 -39.08 -9.61 12.87
C ALA A 28 -38.30 -9.68 11.53
N PRO A 29 -37.19 -10.43 11.47
CA PRO A 29 -36.36 -10.50 10.27
C PRO A 29 -37.16 -11.15 9.14
N LYS A 30 -37.50 -10.35 8.13
CA LYS A 30 -37.91 -10.84 6.82
C LYS A 30 -36.72 -11.64 6.30
N ALA A 31 -36.91 -12.94 6.08
CA ALA A 31 -35.89 -13.82 5.52
C ALA A 31 -35.29 -13.14 4.27
N ALA A 32 -34.03 -12.74 4.37
CA ALA A 32 -33.28 -12.25 3.24
C ALA A 32 -33.13 -13.44 2.29
N THR A 33 -33.84 -13.39 1.18
CA THR A 33 -33.56 -14.24 0.03
C THR A 33 -32.08 -14.05 -0.29
N GLN A 34 -31.26 -15.08 -0.07
CA GLN A 34 -29.89 -15.09 -0.53
C GLN A 34 -29.93 -14.84 -2.04
N ALA A 35 -29.56 -13.64 -2.47
CA ALA A 35 -29.29 -13.37 -3.86
C ALA A 35 -28.21 -14.37 -4.26
N SER A 36 -28.51 -15.21 -5.25
CA SER A 36 -27.56 -16.15 -5.84
C SER A 36 -26.34 -15.36 -6.29
N SER A 37 -25.25 -15.43 -5.53
CA SER A 37 -24.00 -14.68 -5.72
C SER A 37 -23.11 -15.27 -6.82
N THR A 38 -23.66 -16.15 -7.65
CA THR A 38 -22.93 -16.97 -8.61
C THR A 38 -22.71 -16.20 -9.90
N ALA A 39 -21.45 -16.00 -10.26
CA ALA A 39 -21.05 -15.54 -11.59
C ALA A 39 -21.74 -16.35 -12.69
N ARG A 40 -22.05 -15.69 -13.81
CA ARG A 40 -22.57 -16.38 -15.00
C ARG A 40 -21.61 -17.47 -15.44
N THR A 41 -22.18 -18.60 -15.86
CA THR A 41 -21.43 -19.76 -16.37
C THR A 41 -21.46 -19.82 -17.90
N PHE A 42 -20.38 -20.34 -18.47
CA PHE A 42 -20.12 -20.40 -19.91
C PHE A 42 -19.65 -21.81 -20.32
N ALA A 43 -19.85 -22.17 -21.59
CA ALA A 43 -19.44 -23.48 -22.08
C ALA A 43 -17.91 -23.58 -22.23
N THR A 44 -17.25 -22.45 -22.51
CA THR A 44 -15.79 -22.34 -22.66
C THR A 44 -15.24 -21.14 -21.89
N PRO A 45 -13.95 -21.13 -21.53
CA PRO A 45 -13.34 -19.95 -20.94
C PRO A 45 -13.24 -18.77 -21.93
N ASP A 46 -13.16 -19.08 -23.22
CA ASP A 46 -13.17 -18.10 -24.31
C ASP A 46 -14.49 -17.30 -24.33
N GLU A 47 -15.64 -17.98 -24.23
CA GLU A 47 -16.96 -17.32 -24.10
C GLU A 47 -17.07 -16.42 -22.86
N ALA A 48 -16.47 -16.84 -21.74
CA ALA A 48 -16.47 -16.04 -20.51
C ALA A 48 -15.64 -14.75 -20.69
N ALA A 49 -14.46 -14.85 -21.29
CA ALA A 49 -13.61 -13.70 -21.59
C ALA A 49 -14.27 -12.74 -22.59
N ASP A 50 -14.91 -13.26 -23.64
CA ASP A 50 -15.64 -12.44 -24.62
C ASP A 50 -16.81 -11.69 -23.98
N ALA A 51 -17.57 -12.35 -23.11
CA ALA A 51 -18.67 -11.72 -22.38
C ALA A 51 -18.18 -10.60 -21.45
N PHE A 52 -17.07 -10.83 -20.75
CA PHE A 52 -16.41 -9.84 -19.89
C PHE A 52 -15.98 -8.59 -20.69
N VAL A 53 -15.29 -8.79 -21.82
CA VAL A 53 -14.81 -7.69 -22.67
C VAL A 53 -15.97 -6.94 -23.31
N THR A 54 -17.02 -7.66 -23.72
CA THR A 54 -18.25 -7.05 -24.26
C THR A 54 -18.90 -6.13 -23.23
N ALA A 55 -19.04 -6.58 -21.98
CA ALA A 55 -19.58 -5.75 -20.89
C ALA A 55 -18.70 -4.52 -20.63
N LEU A 56 -17.38 -4.66 -20.63
CA LEU A 56 -16.45 -3.53 -20.52
C LEU A 56 -16.63 -2.52 -21.65
N ARG A 57 -16.71 -2.95 -22.91
CA ARG A 57 -16.90 -2.03 -24.06
C ARG A 57 -18.25 -1.32 -24.01
N ALA A 58 -19.29 -2.02 -23.58
CA ALA A 58 -20.63 -1.46 -23.42
C ALA A 58 -20.73 -0.47 -22.25
N LYS A 59 -19.70 -0.39 -21.39
CA LYS A 59 -19.73 0.34 -20.11
C LYS A 59 -20.91 -0.13 -19.23
N ASP A 60 -21.27 -1.39 -19.36
CA ASP A 60 -22.40 -2.01 -18.68
C ASP A 60 -21.96 -2.57 -17.33
N ARG A 61 -22.20 -1.79 -16.27
CA ARG A 61 -21.83 -2.15 -14.90
C ARG A 61 -22.58 -3.40 -14.41
N GLU A 62 -23.85 -3.54 -14.75
CA GLU A 62 -24.65 -4.70 -14.31
C GLU A 62 -24.24 -5.94 -15.09
N GLY A 63 -24.04 -5.82 -16.41
CA GLY A 63 -23.49 -6.90 -17.23
C GLY A 63 -22.10 -7.34 -16.77
N PHE A 64 -21.28 -6.40 -16.28
CA PHE A 64 -19.98 -6.73 -15.70
C PHE A 64 -20.11 -7.60 -14.43
N LEU A 65 -21.01 -7.22 -13.52
CA LEU A 65 -21.28 -7.96 -12.29
C LEU A 65 -21.99 -9.29 -12.53
N ASP A 66 -22.78 -9.41 -13.60
CA ASP A 66 -23.34 -10.69 -14.04
C ASP A 66 -22.24 -11.67 -14.47
N VAL A 67 -21.25 -11.19 -15.24
CA VAL A 67 -20.13 -12.01 -15.73
C VAL A 67 -19.16 -12.41 -14.61
N LEU A 68 -18.80 -11.46 -13.74
CA LEU A 68 -17.81 -11.71 -12.67
C LEU A 68 -18.40 -12.24 -11.37
N GLY A 69 -19.71 -12.11 -11.18
CA GLY A 69 -20.38 -12.34 -9.91
C GLY A 69 -20.51 -11.06 -9.09
N GLN A 70 -21.63 -10.95 -8.38
CA GLN A 70 -22.03 -9.74 -7.66
C GLN A 70 -21.05 -9.34 -6.55
N GLU A 71 -20.28 -10.28 -6.01
CA GLU A 71 -19.24 -10.02 -5.01
C GLU A 71 -18.08 -9.15 -5.55
N ALA A 72 -17.89 -9.10 -6.87
CA ALA A 72 -16.90 -8.25 -7.53
C ALA A 72 -17.11 -6.76 -7.27
N ALA A 73 -18.36 -6.34 -7.00
CA ALA A 73 -18.71 -4.95 -6.72
C ALA A 73 -17.93 -4.35 -5.55
N THR A 74 -17.49 -5.18 -4.59
CA THR A 74 -16.84 -4.74 -3.35
C THR A 74 -15.36 -4.38 -3.50
N TRP A 75 -14.71 -4.83 -4.57
CA TRP A 75 -13.26 -4.68 -4.75
C TRP A 75 -12.85 -4.15 -6.12
N LEU A 76 -13.71 -4.27 -7.13
CA LEU A 76 -13.37 -3.85 -8.47
C LEU A 76 -13.53 -2.35 -8.69
N PHE A 77 -14.57 -1.74 -8.12
CA PHE A 77 -14.84 -0.31 -8.29
C PHE A 77 -14.15 0.49 -7.20
N SER A 78 -13.47 1.56 -7.61
CA SER A 78 -12.77 2.46 -6.69
C SER A 78 -13.72 3.36 -5.89
N GLY A 79 -14.92 3.59 -6.42
CA GLY A 79 -15.84 4.63 -5.95
C GLY A 79 -15.66 5.97 -6.65
N ASP A 80 -14.61 6.13 -7.47
CA ASP A 80 -14.38 7.28 -8.34
C ASP A 80 -14.68 6.88 -9.80
N PRO A 81 -15.78 7.39 -10.39
CA PRO A 81 -16.16 7.08 -11.76
C PRO A 81 -15.12 7.46 -12.82
N VAL A 82 -14.29 8.48 -12.55
CA VAL A 82 -13.23 8.92 -13.48
C VAL A 82 -12.07 7.95 -13.45
N ALA A 83 -11.63 7.54 -12.25
CA ALA A 83 -10.59 6.52 -12.09
C ALA A 83 -11.03 5.19 -12.71
N ASP A 84 -12.27 4.74 -12.40
CA ASP A 84 -12.85 3.50 -12.95
C ASP A 84 -12.96 3.55 -14.48
N ALA A 85 -13.31 4.71 -15.05
CA ALA A 85 -13.32 4.89 -16.50
C ALA A 85 -11.93 4.79 -17.12
N GLY A 86 -10.93 5.40 -16.49
CA GLY A 86 -9.54 5.33 -16.91
C GLY A 86 -8.97 3.91 -16.84
N ASP A 87 -9.24 3.18 -15.76
CA ASP A 87 -8.80 1.78 -15.59
C ASP A 87 -9.38 0.88 -16.69
N ARG A 88 -10.68 1.02 -16.98
CA ARG A 88 -11.33 0.31 -18.08
C ARG A 88 -10.73 0.65 -19.45
N GLU A 89 -10.55 1.93 -19.76
CA GLU A 89 -10.01 2.36 -21.05
C GLU A 89 -8.59 1.86 -21.27
N ARG A 90 -7.76 1.94 -20.22
CA ARG A 90 -6.45 1.33 -20.21
C ARG A 90 -6.58 -0.18 -20.50
N PHE A 91 -7.38 -0.92 -19.73
CA PHE A 91 -7.50 -2.38 -19.90
C PHE A 91 -7.91 -2.76 -21.32
N LEU A 92 -8.92 -2.09 -21.88
CA LEU A 92 -9.37 -2.34 -23.25
C LEU A 92 -8.29 -2.04 -24.29
N ALA A 93 -7.52 -0.96 -24.11
CA ALA A 93 -6.39 -0.66 -24.98
C ALA A 93 -5.31 -1.77 -24.94
N ALA A 94 -4.97 -2.26 -23.75
CA ALA A 94 -4.03 -3.38 -23.60
C ALA A 94 -4.58 -4.67 -24.23
N TYR A 95 -5.87 -4.95 -24.03
CA TYR A 95 -6.55 -6.11 -24.63
C TYR A 95 -6.53 -6.05 -26.16
N ASP A 96 -6.81 -4.87 -26.73
CA ASP A 96 -6.82 -4.63 -28.18
C ASP A 96 -5.41 -4.69 -28.79
N GLU A 97 -4.39 -4.29 -28.03
CA GLU A 97 -2.99 -4.41 -28.46
C GLU A 97 -2.55 -5.88 -28.54
N LYS A 98 -2.84 -6.67 -27.50
CA LYS A 98 -2.57 -8.11 -27.44
C LYS A 98 -3.41 -8.73 -26.33
N HIS A 99 -4.00 -9.90 -26.58
CA HIS A 99 -4.58 -10.71 -25.50
C HIS A 99 -4.42 -12.19 -25.80
N ALA A 100 -4.45 -12.99 -24.73
CA ALA A 100 -4.51 -14.44 -24.84
C ALA A 100 -5.20 -15.04 -23.61
N LEU A 101 -5.79 -16.21 -23.78
CA LEU A 101 -6.20 -17.06 -22.66
C LEU A 101 -5.10 -18.08 -22.38
N GLN A 102 -4.34 -17.85 -21.31
CA GLN A 102 -3.36 -18.81 -20.83
C GLN A 102 -4.08 -19.91 -20.04
N ARG A 103 -4.26 -21.07 -20.68
CA ARG A 103 -4.74 -22.27 -20.00
C ARG A 103 -3.59 -22.83 -19.16
N ARG A 104 -3.83 -22.98 -17.85
CA ARG A 104 -2.91 -23.66 -16.94
C ARG A 104 -3.30 -25.14 -16.89
N GLU A 105 -2.40 -26.01 -16.45
CA GLU A 105 -2.75 -27.43 -16.25
C GLU A 105 -4.01 -27.53 -15.37
N GLY A 106 -4.99 -28.30 -15.85
CA GLY A 106 -6.29 -28.46 -15.19
C GLY A 106 -7.42 -27.57 -15.74
N GLU A 107 -8.40 -27.30 -14.88
CA GLU A 107 -9.67 -26.64 -15.17
C GLU A 107 -9.62 -25.12 -14.89
N ARG A 108 -8.53 -24.45 -15.32
CA ARG A 108 -8.26 -23.02 -15.05
C ARG A 108 -7.63 -22.30 -16.25
N ALA A 109 -8.13 -21.11 -16.55
CA ALA A 109 -7.60 -20.20 -17.57
C ALA A 109 -7.42 -18.80 -16.98
N VAL A 110 -6.43 -18.05 -17.48
CA VAL A 110 -6.17 -16.66 -17.08
C VAL A 110 -6.14 -15.81 -18.34
N LEU A 111 -6.96 -14.76 -18.38
CA LEU A 111 -6.90 -13.74 -19.42
C LEU A 111 -5.66 -12.89 -19.18
N VAL A 112 -4.76 -12.83 -20.16
CA VAL A 112 -3.61 -11.93 -20.18
C VAL A 112 -3.77 -10.88 -21.27
N VAL A 113 -3.34 -9.65 -21.00
CA VAL A 113 -3.48 -8.50 -21.91
C VAL A 113 -2.18 -7.71 -22.06
N GLY A 114 -2.02 -7.04 -23.20
CA GLY A 114 -0.86 -6.22 -23.54
C GLY A 114 0.41 -7.02 -23.83
N ASN A 115 1.46 -6.31 -24.26
CA ASN A 115 2.76 -6.92 -24.61
C ASN A 115 3.49 -7.54 -23.41
N ASP A 116 3.18 -7.07 -22.19
CA ASP A 116 3.75 -7.57 -20.94
C ASP A 116 3.02 -8.82 -20.42
N ASP A 117 2.05 -9.36 -21.17
CA ASP A 117 1.21 -10.52 -20.81
C ASP A 117 0.58 -10.36 -19.41
N TRP A 118 0.05 -9.16 -19.13
CA TRP A 118 -0.48 -8.78 -17.82
C TRP A 118 -1.71 -9.63 -17.45
N PRO A 119 -1.66 -10.42 -16.35
CA PRO A 119 -2.77 -11.29 -15.99
C PRO A 119 -3.90 -10.51 -15.32
N PHE A 120 -5.11 -10.69 -15.84
CA PHE A 120 -6.34 -10.26 -15.18
C PHE A 120 -6.48 -11.00 -13.83
N PRO A 121 -6.81 -10.30 -12.73
CA PRO A 121 -6.75 -10.87 -11.38
C PRO A 121 -7.73 -12.02 -11.13
N ALA A 122 -8.95 -11.96 -11.69
CA ALA A 122 -9.91 -13.04 -11.53
C ALA A 122 -9.68 -14.11 -12.62
N PRO A 123 -9.25 -15.34 -12.26
CA PRO A 123 -9.09 -16.42 -13.22
C PRO A 123 -10.47 -16.95 -13.65
N ILE A 124 -10.51 -17.67 -14.77
CA ILE A 124 -11.70 -18.39 -15.23
C ILE A 124 -11.51 -19.86 -14.87
N VAL A 125 -12.41 -20.43 -14.10
CA VAL A 125 -12.32 -21.80 -13.57
C VAL A 125 -13.52 -22.62 -14.02
N LYS A 126 -13.33 -23.93 -14.23
CA LYS A 126 -14.44 -24.85 -14.53
C LYS A 126 -15.06 -25.35 -13.24
N GLY A 127 -16.35 -25.09 -13.08
CA GLY A 127 -17.19 -25.68 -12.03
C GLY A 127 -18.10 -26.77 -12.59
N SER A 128 -18.99 -27.28 -11.75
CA SER A 128 -19.98 -28.30 -12.15
C SER A 128 -20.98 -27.81 -13.22
N ALA A 129 -21.27 -26.50 -13.24
CA ALA A 129 -22.22 -25.87 -14.16
C ALA A 129 -21.55 -25.26 -15.41
N GLY A 130 -20.22 -25.25 -15.51
CA GLY A 130 -19.47 -24.64 -16.60
C GLY A 130 -18.33 -23.74 -16.13
N TRP A 131 -17.74 -23.01 -17.07
CA TRP A 131 -16.67 -22.06 -16.81
C TRP A 131 -17.22 -20.75 -16.26
N HIS A 132 -16.57 -20.18 -15.26
CA HIS A 132 -16.97 -18.90 -14.66
C HIS A 132 -15.74 -18.20 -14.08
N PHE A 133 -15.82 -16.89 -13.87
CA PHE A 133 -14.77 -16.18 -13.16
C PHE A 133 -14.80 -16.49 -11.66
N ASP A 134 -13.61 -16.65 -11.06
CA ASP A 134 -13.42 -16.76 -9.62
C ASP A 134 -13.17 -15.37 -9.04
N ALA A 135 -14.25 -14.68 -8.65
CA ALA A 135 -14.16 -13.34 -8.08
C ALA A 135 -13.53 -13.31 -6.68
N ALA A 136 -13.63 -14.40 -5.90
CA ALA A 136 -12.94 -14.52 -4.63
C ALA A 136 -11.41 -14.52 -4.81
N ALA A 137 -10.89 -15.31 -5.75
CA ALA A 137 -9.48 -15.28 -6.12
C ALA A 137 -9.07 -13.93 -6.71
N GLY A 138 -9.94 -13.29 -7.51
CA GLY A 138 -9.70 -11.95 -8.04
C GLY A 138 -9.53 -10.88 -6.96
N ARG A 139 -10.37 -10.93 -5.91
CA ARG A 139 -10.26 -10.04 -4.75
C ARG A 139 -8.93 -10.21 -4.03
N GLU A 140 -8.54 -11.45 -3.76
CA GLU A 140 -7.30 -11.78 -3.08
C GLU A 140 -6.08 -11.32 -3.88
N GLU A 141 -6.07 -11.56 -5.19
CA GLU A 141 -4.98 -11.13 -6.06
C GLU A 141 -4.83 -9.61 -6.11
N LEU A 142 -5.92 -8.85 -6.18
CA LEU A 142 -5.83 -7.38 -6.15
C LEU A 142 -5.34 -6.85 -4.80
N LEU A 143 -5.74 -7.49 -3.69
CA LEU A 143 -5.21 -7.16 -2.38
C LEU A 143 -3.69 -7.42 -2.33
N ASN A 144 -3.25 -8.57 -2.81
CA ASN A 144 -1.83 -8.93 -2.87
C ASN A 144 -1.02 -7.96 -3.71
N ARG A 145 -1.52 -7.55 -4.89
CA ARG A 145 -0.87 -6.54 -5.74
C ARG A 145 -0.74 -5.18 -5.05
N ARG A 146 -1.78 -4.76 -4.32
CA ARG A 146 -1.75 -3.51 -3.55
C ARG A 146 -0.71 -3.57 -2.43
N ILE A 147 -0.70 -4.66 -1.66
CA ILE A 147 0.29 -4.90 -0.61
C ILE A 147 1.69 -4.87 -1.18
N GLY A 148 1.95 -5.62 -2.26
CA GLY A 148 3.27 -5.64 -2.90
C GLY A 148 3.70 -4.28 -3.44
N GLY A 149 2.80 -3.51 -4.04
CA GLY A 149 3.08 -2.15 -4.49
C GLY A 149 3.45 -1.21 -3.34
N ASN A 150 2.65 -1.21 -2.28
CA ASN A 150 2.90 -0.43 -1.07
C ASN A 150 4.25 -0.78 -0.42
N GLU A 151 4.60 -2.06 -0.36
CA GLU A 151 5.87 -2.54 0.19
C GLU A 151 7.08 -2.09 -0.65
N LEU A 152 6.97 -2.15 -1.98
CA LEU A 152 8.01 -1.63 -2.88
C LEU A 152 8.19 -0.12 -2.74
N ASP A 153 7.09 0.63 -2.69
CA ASP A 153 7.11 2.09 -2.48
C ASP A 153 7.71 2.45 -1.11
N THR A 154 7.44 1.64 -0.09
CA THR A 154 8.00 1.81 1.27
C THR A 154 9.51 1.62 1.28
N ILE A 155 10.03 0.61 0.58
CA ILE A 155 11.48 0.40 0.44
C ILE A 155 12.13 1.64 -0.19
N GLN A 156 11.55 2.17 -1.27
CA GLN A 156 12.08 3.38 -1.91
C GLN A 156 11.98 4.60 -0.99
N THR A 157 10.90 4.72 -0.21
CA THR A 157 10.72 5.80 0.77
C THR A 157 11.79 5.74 1.86
N LEU A 158 12.12 4.57 2.38
CA LEU A 158 13.18 4.39 3.37
C LEU A 158 14.55 4.83 2.84
N LEU A 159 14.87 4.48 1.59
CA LEU A 159 16.10 4.91 0.94
C LEU A 159 16.14 6.44 0.74
N ALA A 160 15.02 7.04 0.32
CA ALA A 160 14.90 8.49 0.20
C ALA A 160 15.04 9.20 1.56
N ILE A 161 14.53 8.62 2.66
CA ILE A 161 14.74 9.15 4.01
C ILE A 161 16.22 9.10 4.39
N VAL A 162 16.95 8.05 4.01
CA VAL A 162 18.39 7.96 4.25
C VAL A 162 19.14 9.07 3.53
N ASP A 163 18.79 9.34 2.27
CA ASP A 163 19.38 10.44 1.50
C ASP A 163 19.01 11.80 2.10
N ALA A 164 17.76 12.01 2.51
CA ALA A 164 17.29 13.24 3.15
C ALA A 164 18.02 13.51 4.48
N GLN A 165 18.27 12.47 5.29
CA GLN A 165 19.04 12.58 6.52
C GLN A 165 20.50 12.99 6.26
N ARG A 166 21.13 12.41 5.24
CA ARG A 166 22.49 12.76 4.83
C ARG A 166 22.57 14.20 4.34
N GLU A 167 21.58 14.64 3.57
CA GLU A 167 21.47 16.02 3.11
C GLU A 167 21.29 17.01 4.27
N TYR A 168 20.38 16.71 5.20
CA TYR A 168 20.16 17.52 6.41
C TYR A 168 21.46 17.75 7.19
N ALA A 169 22.18 16.67 7.50
CA ALA A 169 23.43 16.72 8.25
C ALA A 169 24.55 17.46 7.49
N ALA A 170 24.62 17.30 6.16
CA ALA A 170 25.61 17.98 5.34
C ALA A 170 25.38 19.49 5.24
N GLN A 171 24.13 19.94 5.35
CA GLN A 171 23.75 21.35 5.24
C GLN A 171 23.77 22.11 6.57
N ASP A 172 23.86 21.41 7.72
CA ASP A 172 23.62 22.01 9.05
C ASP A 172 22.30 22.83 9.00
N ALA A 173 21.21 22.14 8.64
CA ALA A 173 19.98 22.78 8.17
C ALA A 173 19.30 23.67 9.23
N ASP A 174 19.43 23.34 10.52
CA ASP A 174 18.99 24.17 11.65
C ASP A 174 20.05 25.19 12.12
N ARG A 175 21.24 25.15 11.53
CA ARG A 175 22.38 26.07 11.76
C ARG A 175 22.84 26.06 13.20
N ASP A 176 22.83 24.91 13.83
CA ASP A 176 23.25 24.76 15.21
C ASP A 176 24.75 24.45 15.37
N GLY A 177 25.46 24.31 14.24
CA GLY A 177 26.91 24.17 14.16
C GLY A 177 27.39 22.72 14.22
N PHE A 178 26.48 21.76 14.07
CA PHE A 178 26.79 20.33 14.09
C PHE A 178 26.28 19.65 12.81
N ALA A 179 26.98 18.61 12.38
CA ALA A 179 26.53 17.75 11.28
C ALA A 179 25.72 16.58 11.84
N ASP A 180 24.66 16.87 12.58
CA ASP A 180 23.75 15.86 13.14
C ASP A 180 22.56 15.57 12.23
N TYR A 181 21.95 14.42 12.47
CA TYR A 181 20.77 13.98 11.74
C TYR A 181 19.50 14.59 12.34
N ALA A 182 18.46 14.73 11.52
CA ALA A 182 17.15 15.18 11.97
C ALA A 182 16.53 14.14 12.92
N GLN A 183 16.04 14.61 14.06
CA GLN A 183 15.35 13.77 15.05
C GLN A 183 13.86 13.59 14.77
N ARG A 184 13.34 14.29 13.75
CA ARG A 184 11.93 14.28 13.37
C ARG A 184 11.73 14.41 11.87
N PHE A 185 10.62 13.91 11.38
CA PHE A 185 10.25 14.05 9.96
C PHE A 185 9.74 15.44 9.64
N ARG A 186 8.85 15.99 10.46
CA ARG A 186 8.28 17.34 10.28
C ARG A 186 8.89 18.30 11.29
N SER A 187 9.47 19.39 10.79
CA SER A 187 10.00 20.46 11.62
C SER A 187 8.92 21.10 12.48
N THR A 188 9.31 21.60 13.64
CA THR A 188 8.46 22.48 14.44
C THR A 188 8.18 23.77 13.67
N PRO A 189 6.98 24.38 13.81
CA PRO A 189 6.63 25.57 13.05
C PRO A 189 7.67 26.69 13.17
N GLY A 190 8.17 27.17 12.03
CA GLY A 190 9.19 28.22 11.96
C GLY A 190 10.62 27.76 12.22
N LYS A 191 10.86 26.46 12.40
CA LYS A 191 12.21 25.87 12.52
C LYS A 191 12.52 24.94 11.36
N LYS A 192 13.78 24.52 11.30
CA LYS A 192 14.31 23.51 10.38
C LYS A 192 14.91 22.33 11.15
N ASP A 193 14.24 21.90 12.23
CA ASP A 193 14.71 20.85 13.15
C ASP A 193 14.21 19.44 12.76
N GLY A 194 13.76 19.26 11.51
CA GLY A 194 13.24 18.02 10.93
C GLY A 194 13.46 17.93 9.42
N LEU A 195 13.20 16.78 8.81
CA LEU A 195 13.45 16.54 7.37
C LEU A 195 12.56 17.36 6.41
N TYR A 196 11.46 17.91 6.91
CA TYR A 196 10.54 18.77 6.15
C TYR A 196 10.18 20.04 6.91
N TRP A 197 10.20 21.17 6.19
CA TRP A 197 9.66 22.47 6.55
C TRP A 197 9.01 23.12 5.32
N GLU A 198 8.10 24.06 5.55
CA GLU A 198 7.55 24.88 4.46
C GLU A 198 8.61 25.88 4.00
N THR A 199 8.78 26.01 2.68
CA THR A 199 9.76 26.92 2.08
C THR A 199 9.09 28.12 1.44
N SER A 200 9.72 29.29 1.59
CA SER A 200 9.31 30.48 0.86
C SER A 200 9.95 30.52 -0.53
N PRO A 201 9.38 31.25 -1.51
CA PRO A 201 9.99 31.40 -2.83
C PRO A 201 11.43 31.88 -2.75
N GLY A 202 12.36 31.12 -3.35
CA GLY A 202 13.78 31.44 -3.36
C GLY A 202 14.60 30.88 -2.18
N GLU A 203 13.96 30.22 -1.23
CA GLU A 203 14.66 29.43 -0.21
C GLU A 203 14.99 28.02 -0.72
N PRO A 204 16.10 27.41 -0.25
CA PRO A 204 16.37 26.00 -0.51
C PRO A 204 15.24 25.10 0.00
N ASP A 205 14.88 24.12 -0.82
CA ASP A 205 13.86 23.13 -0.51
C ASP A 205 14.23 22.28 0.70
N SER A 206 13.21 21.70 1.34
CA SER A 206 13.44 20.69 2.37
C SER A 206 13.99 19.39 1.78
N PRO A 207 14.85 18.66 2.51
CA PRO A 207 15.37 17.36 2.07
C PRO A 207 14.29 16.31 1.78
N LEU A 208 13.15 16.39 2.47
CA LEU A 208 12.01 15.49 2.27
C LEU A 208 10.75 16.25 1.83
N GLY A 209 9.98 15.66 0.92
CA GLY A 209 8.70 16.22 0.48
C GLY A 209 7.58 16.09 1.53
N VAL A 210 6.57 16.96 1.44
CA VAL A 210 5.44 17.05 2.39
C VAL A 210 4.67 15.73 2.58
N LEU A 211 4.56 14.89 1.56
CA LEU A 211 3.78 13.65 1.64
C LEU A 211 4.48 12.59 2.49
N ALA A 212 5.79 12.41 2.33
CA ALA A 212 6.57 11.50 3.17
C ALA A 212 6.67 12.02 4.63
N ALA A 213 6.72 13.34 4.82
CA ALA A 213 6.72 13.95 6.16
C ALA A 213 5.40 13.76 6.93
N ARG A 214 4.26 13.60 6.24
CA ARG A 214 2.93 13.40 6.86
C ARG A 214 2.72 11.99 7.41
N ALA A 215 3.51 11.00 6.99
CA ALA A 215 3.40 9.61 7.44
C ALA A 215 4.28 9.25 8.66
N SER A 216 4.73 10.27 9.40
CA SER A 216 5.48 10.10 10.64
C SER A 216 4.60 9.65 11.82
N LEU A 217 5.12 8.72 12.63
CA LEU A 217 4.56 8.27 13.90
C LEU A 217 4.90 9.19 15.09
N GLU A 218 5.59 10.31 14.87
CA GLU A 218 6.02 11.20 15.95
C GLU A 218 4.84 11.95 16.59
N GLY A 219 4.51 11.56 17.82
CA GLY A 219 3.79 12.39 18.78
C GLY A 219 2.34 12.03 19.11
N TYR A 220 1.73 10.95 18.59
CA TYR A 220 0.29 10.77 18.77
C TYR A 220 -0.23 9.34 18.97
N SER A 221 -1.17 9.21 19.91
CA SER A 221 -2.03 8.05 20.15
C SER A 221 -3.11 7.92 19.08
N GLU A 222 -3.66 6.71 18.91
CA GLU A 222 -4.68 6.35 17.89
C GLU A 222 -5.90 7.30 17.77
N GLN A 223 -6.15 8.15 18.78
CA GLN A 223 -7.33 9.01 18.91
C GLN A 223 -7.28 10.30 18.07
N LEU A 224 -6.14 10.61 17.43
CA LEU A 224 -5.94 11.88 16.70
C LEU A 224 -5.64 11.73 15.20
N ARG A 225 -5.85 10.54 14.63
CA ARG A 225 -5.77 10.34 13.17
C ARG A 225 -6.89 11.13 12.48
N SER A 226 -6.56 12.25 11.85
CA SER A 226 -7.49 12.98 10.99
C SER A 226 -7.69 12.25 9.66
N PRO A 227 -8.86 12.35 9.00
CA PRO A 227 -9.11 11.76 7.68
C PRO A 227 -8.15 12.24 6.57
N GLU A 228 -7.47 13.36 6.77
CA GLU A 228 -6.49 13.97 5.86
C GLU A 228 -5.05 13.43 6.03
N GLN A 229 -4.83 12.52 6.99
CA GLN A 229 -3.55 11.86 7.23
C GLN A 229 -3.57 10.45 6.65
N GLU A 230 -3.28 10.36 5.36
CA GLU A 230 -3.10 9.11 4.65
C GLU A 230 -1.70 8.56 4.95
N ALA A 231 -1.61 7.35 5.48
CA ALA A 231 -0.36 6.60 5.54
C ALA A 231 0.32 6.65 4.16
N TYR A 232 1.60 7.02 4.10
CA TYR A 232 2.29 7.25 2.83
C TYR A 232 2.49 5.88 2.18
N HIS A 233 1.77 5.64 1.08
CA HIS A 233 1.65 4.32 0.46
C HIS A 233 1.21 3.21 1.45
N GLY A 234 0.37 3.53 2.43
CA GLY A 234 -0.15 2.54 3.38
C GLY A 234 0.80 2.15 4.53
N TYR A 235 1.91 2.87 4.68
CA TYR A 235 2.90 2.65 5.74
C TYR A 235 3.08 3.88 6.63
N ASP A 236 3.37 3.60 7.90
CA ASP A 236 3.73 4.56 8.93
C ASP A 236 5.22 4.42 9.28
N PHE A 237 5.91 5.54 9.52
CA PHE A 237 7.37 5.60 9.68
C PHE A 237 7.77 6.20 11.04
N ARG A 238 8.85 5.71 11.65
CA ARG A 238 9.39 6.27 12.90
C ARG A 238 10.90 6.25 12.94
N ILE A 239 11.48 7.37 13.36
CA ILE A 239 12.92 7.45 13.64
C ILE A 239 13.24 6.70 14.94
N LEU A 240 14.30 5.90 14.90
CA LEU A 240 14.90 5.23 16.04
C LEU A 240 16.25 5.88 16.33
N THR A 241 16.52 6.14 17.61
CA THR A 241 17.67 6.92 18.05
C THR A 241 18.78 6.06 18.66
N ALA A 242 18.76 4.75 18.42
CA ALA A 242 19.77 3.82 18.92
C ALA A 242 19.90 2.60 18.01
N GLN A 243 20.96 1.82 18.21
CA GLN A 243 21.09 0.47 17.69
C GLN A 243 21.31 -0.56 18.79
N GLY A 244 20.86 -1.78 18.52
CA GLY A 244 20.95 -2.94 19.40
C GLY A 244 22.19 -3.79 19.14
N LYS A 245 22.28 -4.90 19.86
CA LYS A 245 23.45 -5.78 19.86
C LYS A 245 23.65 -6.56 18.55
N HIS A 246 22.61 -6.70 17.74
CA HIS A 246 22.66 -7.43 16.47
C HIS A 246 23.05 -6.53 15.30
N ALA A 247 23.12 -5.21 15.49
CA ALA A 247 23.62 -4.29 14.49
C ALA A 247 25.16 -4.29 14.43
N ASP A 248 25.70 -3.98 13.26
CA ASP A 248 27.15 -3.79 13.08
C ASP A 248 27.64 -2.64 13.99
N GLY A 249 28.71 -2.88 14.75
CA GLY A 249 29.19 -1.96 15.79
C GLY A 249 28.58 -2.14 17.17
N GLY A 250 27.58 -3.03 17.34
CA GLY A 250 26.99 -3.38 18.62
C GLY A 250 26.03 -2.33 19.18
N ALA A 251 25.60 -2.51 20.43
CA ALA A 251 24.56 -1.66 21.02
C ALA A 251 25.12 -0.30 21.47
N TYR A 252 24.54 0.79 20.96
CA TYR A 252 24.82 2.15 21.45
C TYR A 252 23.70 3.13 21.11
N ASP A 253 23.67 4.26 21.82
CA ASP A 253 22.74 5.37 21.61
C ASP A 253 23.32 6.32 20.56
N TYR A 254 22.51 6.71 19.57
CA TYR A 254 22.92 7.67 18.55
C TYR A 254 22.94 9.11 19.08
N MET A 255 22.34 9.36 20.24
CA MET A 255 22.24 10.68 20.85
C MET A 255 23.52 11.07 21.60
N VAL A 256 24.09 12.22 21.23
CA VAL A 256 25.22 12.84 21.92
C VAL A 256 24.88 14.29 22.22
N ARG A 257 24.82 14.67 23.51
CA ARG A 257 24.45 16.02 23.96
C ARG A 257 23.12 16.54 23.37
N GLY A 258 22.14 15.65 23.22
CA GLY A 258 20.82 15.99 22.68
C GLY A 258 20.76 16.10 21.15
N LYS A 259 21.82 15.70 20.45
CA LYS A 259 21.94 15.71 18.99
C LYS A 259 22.12 14.30 18.44
N LEU A 260 21.55 14.02 17.27
CA LEU A 260 21.58 12.70 16.67
C LEU A 260 22.87 12.54 15.83
N LEU A 261 24.00 12.35 16.52
CA LEU A 261 25.35 12.36 15.94
C LEU A 261 25.91 10.96 15.64
N GLY A 262 25.48 9.94 16.38
CA GLY A 262 26.01 8.58 16.26
C GLY A 262 25.41 7.75 15.12
N GLY A 263 24.49 8.32 14.35
CA GLY A 263 23.73 7.64 13.31
C GLY A 263 22.22 7.92 13.44
N PHE A 264 21.44 7.28 12.60
CA PHE A 264 19.98 7.23 12.73
C PHE A 264 19.50 5.86 12.25
N ALA A 265 18.25 5.54 12.57
CA ALA A 265 17.54 4.46 11.94
C ALA A 265 16.06 4.78 11.80
N VAL A 266 15.37 4.03 10.96
CA VAL A 266 13.93 4.18 10.71
C VAL A 266 13.29 2.80 10.68
N VAL A 267 12.14 2.69 11.35
CA VAL A 267 11.22 1.57 11.20
C VAL A 267 10.03 2.02 10.36
N ALA A 268 9.59 1.18 9.43
CA ALA A 268 8.36 1.36 8.68
C ALA A 268 7.44 0.15 8.89
N ALA A 269 6.17 0.41 9.18
CA ALA A 269 5.18 -0.62 9.46
C ALA A 269 3.88 -0.35 8.69
N PRO A 270 3.16 -1.40 8.27
CA PRO A 270 1.88 -1.22 7.60
C PRO A 270 0.89 -0.56 8.56
N ALA A 271 0.20 0.48 8.10
CA ALA A 271 -0.88 1.12 8.85
C ALA A 271 -1.99 0.12 9.24
N ARG A 272 -2.22 -0.90 8.40
CA ARG A 272 -3.06 -2.07 8.68
C ARG A 272 -2.41 -3.35 8.16
N TYR A 273 -1.96 -4.21 9.08
CA TYR A 273 -1.41 -5.52 8.75
C TYR A 273 -2.39 -6.36 7.90
N GLY A 274 -1.89 -6.96 6.82
CA GLY A 274 -2.66 -7.78 5.88
C GLY A 274 -3.60 -6.99 4.98
N VAL A 275 -3.60 -5.65 5.05
CA VAL A 275 -4.45 -4.78 4.22
C VAL A 275 -3.61 -3.75 3.47
N SER A 276 -2.82 -2.95 4.19
CA SER A 276 -1.92 -1.97 3.59
C SER A 276 -0.51 -2.51 3.37
N GLY A 277 -0.14 -3.57 4.10
CA GLY A 277 1.12 -4.28 3.94
C GLY A 277 1.23 -5.45 4.93
N VAL A 278 2.24 -6.29 4.77
CA VAL A 278 2.54 -7.44 5.66
C VAL A 278 3.90 -7.24 6.33
N MET A 279 4.91 -6.83 5.55
CA MET A 279 6.27 -6.68 6.03
C MET A 279 6.44 -5.44 6.89
N THR A 280 7.22 -5.56 7.96
CA THR A 280 7.84 -4.44 8.67
C THR A 280 9.26 -4.26 8.15
N PHE A 281 9.70 -3.03 8.00
CA PHE A 281 11.02 -2.70 7.47
C PHE A 281 11.87 -1.93 8.47
N LEU A 282 13.19 -2.12 8.40
CA LEU A 282 14.20 -1.39 9.15
C LEU A 282 15.30 -0.90 8.23
N VAL A 283 15.81 0.31 8.46
CA VAL A 283 17.01 0.84 7.80
C VAL A 283 17.79 1.67 8.81
N ASN A 284 19.12 1.65 8.74
CA ASN A 284 19.99 2.56 9.48
C ASN A 284 20.71 3.53 8.51
N HIS A 285 21.59 4.37 9.05
CA HIS A 285 22.40 5.33 8.30
C HIS A 285 23.28 4.73 7.18
N GLU A 286 23.54 3.43 7.19
CA GLU A 286 24.26 2.72 6.12
C GLU A 286 23.40 2.53 4.87
N GLY A 287 22.06 2.61 4.99
CA GLY A 287 21.13 2.50 3.87
C GLY A 287 20.79 1.07 3.46
N VAL A 288 21.05 0.08 4.31
CA VAL A 288 20.65 -1.32 4.07
C VAL A 288 19.26 -1.56 4.65
N VAL A 289 18.29 -1.89 3.79
CA VAL A 289 16.91 -2.18 4.22
C VAL A 289 16.77 -3.65 4.61
N PHE A 290 16.19 -3.89 5.78
CA PHE A 290 15.80 -5.20 6.29
C PHE A 290 14.28 -5.30 6.34
N GLN A 291 13.74 -6.51 6.20
CA GLN A 291 12.32 -6.81 6.29
C GLN A 291 12.05 -8.02 7.19
N LYS A 292 10.92 -7.97 7.88
CA LYS A 292 10.38 -9.09 8.66
C LYS A 292 8.87 -8.98 8.78
N ASP A 293 8.18 -10.10 8.59
CA ASP A 293 6.78 -10.23 8.97
C ASP A 293 6.69 -10.42 10.50
N LEU A 294 6.10 -9.44 11.19
CA LEU A 294 5.86 -9.47 12.64
C LEU A 294 4.47 -9.98 13.01
N GLY A 295 3.66 -10.33 12.00
CA GLY A 295 2.31 -10.85 12.14
C GLY A 295 1.28 -9.80 12.57
N PRO A 296 0.09 -10.25 12.99
CA PRO A 296 -1.03 -9.36 13.36
C PRO A 296 -0.74 -8.35 14.49
N LYS A 297 0.31 -8.56 15.28
CA LYS A 297 0.74 -7.68 16.38
C LYS A 297 1.77 -6.63 15.96
N THR A 298 1.95 -6.42 14.65
CA THR A 298 2.95 -5.49 14.11
C THR A 298 2.88 -4.09 14.75
N ALA A 299 1.68 -3.51 14.88
CA ALA A 299 1.51 -2.18 15.46
C ALA A 299 2.02 -2.10 16.91
N GLU A 300 1.61 -3.05 17.77
CA GLU A 300 2.02 -3.12 19.17
C GLU A 300 3.55 -3.32 19.32
N LEU A 301 4.12 -4.19 18.48
CA LEU A 301 5.56 -4.49 18.52
C LEU A 301 6.38 -3.29 18.06
N VAL A 302 5.97 -2.63 16.99
CA VAL A 302 6.67 -1.47 16.44
C VAL A 302 6.55 -0.27 17.37
N GLU A 303 5.44 -0.08 18.08
CA GLU A 303 5.32 0.96 19.11
C GLU A 303 6.37 0.80 20.22
N GLN A 304 6.81 -0.42 20.52
CA GLN A 304 7.80 -0.72 21.56
C GLN A 304 9.25 -0.72 21.06
N MET A 305 9.49 -0.71 19.75
CA MET A 305 10.85 -0.69 19.21
C MET A 305 11.56 0.62 19.60
N ARG A 306 12.78 0.54 20.11
CA ARG A 306 13.56 1.74 20.47
C ARG A 306 14.90 1.81 19.72
N ALA A 307 15.32 0.71 19.12
CA ALA A 307 16.62 0.60 18.49
C ALA A 307 16.53 -0.21 17.19
N PHE A 308 17.43 0.09 16.26
CA PHE A 308 17.72 -0.76 15.11
C PHE A 308 18.45 -2.03 15.58
N ASP A 309 17.76 -3.16 15.56
CA ASP A 309 18.30 -4.43 16.07
C ASP A 309 17.89 -5.61 15.16
N PRO A 310 18.35 -5.64 13.89
CA PRO A 310 18.02 -6.71 12.96
C PRO A 310 18.75 -8.01 13.34
N ASP A 311 18.13 -8.83 14.18
CA ASP A 311 18.61 -10.19 14.48
C ASP A 311 18.57 -11.13 13.25
N ALA A 312 19.02 -12.38 13.41
CA ALA A 312 19.10 -13.37 12.33
C ALA A 312 17.76 -13.73 11.65
N SER A 313 16.62 -13.33 12.22
CA SER A 313 15.29 -13.53 11.60
C SER A 313 14.88 -12.40 10.65
N TRP A 314 15.59 -11.27 10.68
CA TRP A 314 15.41 -10.19 9.70
C TRP A 314 16.13 -10.54 8.40
N LYS A 315 15.50 -10.24 7.27
CA LYS A 315 16.07 -10.51 5.95
C LYS A 315 16.44 -9.19 5.28
N ARG A 316 17.64 -9.11 4.73
CA ARG A 316 18.01 -7.99 3.86
C ARG A 316 17.14 -8.00 2.60
N VAL A 317 16.58 -6.85 2.26
CA VAL A 317 15.87 -6.61 0.98
C VAL A 317 16.92 -6.59 -0.14
N GLN A 318 16.65 -7.30 -1.23
CA GLN A 318 17.51 -7.36 -2.43
C GLN A 318 17.02 -6.41 -3.52
#